data_AF-A0AAW9WHA1-F1
#
_entry.id   AF-A0AAW9WHA1-F1
#
_cell.length_a   1.000
_cell.length_b   1.000
_cell.length_c   1.000
_cell.angle_alpha   90.00
_cell.angle_beta   90.00
_cell.angle_gamma   90.00
#
_symmetry.space_group_name_H-M   'P 1'
#
loop_
_entity.id
_entity.type
_entity.pdbx_description
1 polymer ?
#
loop_
_entity_poly.entity_id
_entity_poly.type
_entity_poly.pdbx_seq_one_letter_code
_entity_poly.pdbx_strand_id
1 'polypeptide(L)'
;MKDVISLREIVDCDAFLKERGLNFRIHLRDACGKQSCWIEPLGECGCDGQYEELYAALEEFFGKLRYKLEYSDDKLNFWLSGE
;
A
#
# COMPACT_ATOMS: atom_id res chain seq x y z
N MET A 1 -5.16 -0.99 19.49
CA MET A 1 -5.32 -1.37 18.07
C MET A 1 -5.37 -0.07 17.29
N LYS A 2 -4.59 0.04 16.21
CA LYS A 2 -4.58 1.25 15.40
C LYS A 2 -5.42 0.96 14.16
N ASP A 3 -6.56 1.62 14.04
CA ASP A 3 -7.53 1.37 12.95
C ASP A 3 -7.48 2.45 11.86
N VAL A 4 -6.63 3.45 12.04
CA VAL A 4 -6.50 4.62 11.17
C VAL A 4 -5.03 4.76 10.80
N ILE A 5 -4.75 4.79 9.51
CA ILE A 5 -3.41 5.08 8.98
C ILE A 5 -3.24 6.59 8.83
N SER A 6 -2.04 7.08 9.15
CA SER A 6 -1.68 8.49 8.98
C SER A 6 -1.07 8.75 7.60
N LEU A 7 -1.19 9.98 7.12
CA LEU A 7 -0.51 10.42 5.90
C LEU A 7 1.02 10.23 6.00
N ARG A 8 1.60 10.36 7.19
CA ARG A 8 3.04 10.15 7.41
C ARG A 8 3.45 8.71 7.11
N GLU A 9 2.68 7.73 7.56
CA GLU A 9 2.97 6.32 7.28
C GLU A 9 2.85 5.98 5.80
N ILE A 10 1.97 6.67 5.07
CA ILE A 10 1.86 6.54 3.62
C ILE A 10 3.10 7.12 2.93
N VAL A 11 3.57 8.29 3.37
CA VAL A 11 4.82 8.88 2.86
C VAL A 11 6.03 8.00 3.15
N ASP A 12 6.10 7.42 4.35
CA ASP A 12 7.16 6.48 4.73
C ASP A 12 7.09 5.18 3.89
N CYS A 13 5.89 4.71 3.55
CA CYS A 13 5.67 3.58 2.65
C CYS A 13 6.15 3.89 1.22
N ASP A 14 5.78 5.05 0.66
CA ASP A 14 6.23 5.48 -0.66
C ASP A 14 7.77 5.59 -0.73
N ALA A 15 8.41 6.11 0.32
CA ALA A 15 9.86 6.16 0.42
C ALA A 15 10.48 4.76 0.43
N PHE A 16 9.90 3.84 1.20
CA PHE A 16 10.32 2.44 1.28
C PHE A 16 10.21 1.70 -0.06
N LEU A 17 9.11 1.88 -0.79
CA LEU A 17 8.94 1.30 -2.13
C LEU A 17 9.97 1.86 -3.11
N LYS A 18 10.22 3.16 -3.06
CA LYS A 18 11.23 3.82 -3.90
C LYS A 18 12.65 3.31 -3.64
N GLU A 19 13.02 3.09 -2.37
CA GLU A 19 14.33 2.51 -2.00
C GLU A 19 14.53 1.10 -2.56
N ARG A 20 13.43 0.36 -2.80
CA ARG A 20 13.44 -0.96 -3.43
C ARG A 20 13.39 -0.93 -4.96
N GLY A 21 13.34 0.26 -5.57
CA GLY A 21 13.17 0.41 -7.01
C GLY A 21 11.77 0.03 -7.52
N LEU A 22 10.77 -0.09 -6.63
CA LEU A 22 9.39 -0.36 -6.98
C LEU A 22 8.72 0.95 -7.42
N ASN A 23 8.26 0.99 -8.66
CA ASN A 23 7.77 2.21 -9.29
C ASN A 23 6.26 2.38 -9.13
N PHE A 24 5.82 2.43 -7.87
CA PHE A 24 4.42 2.61 -7.47
C PHE A 24 4.29 3.76 -6.48
N ARG A 25 3.09 4.35 -6.40
CA ARG A 25 2.72 5.31 -5.37
C ARG A 25 1.44 4.88 -4.67
N ILE A 26 1.41 5.05 -3.36
CA ILE A 26 0.27 4.73 -2.51
C ILE A 26 -0.49 6.01 -2.18
N HIS A 27 -1.77 6.03 -2.51
CA HIS A 27 -2.65 7.16 -2.25
C HIS A 27 -3.63 6.83 -1.14
N LEU A 28 -3.58 7.59 -0.04
CA LEU A 28 -4.61 7.51 0.99
C LEU A 28 -5.90 8.17 0.50
N ARG A 29 -7.00 7.43 0.57
CA ARG A 29 -8.35 7.90 0.26
C ARG A 29 -9.22 7.76 1.50
N ASP A 30 -10.05 8.77 1.74
CA ASP A 30 -11.09 8.74 2.75
C ASP A 30 -12.45 8.79 2.04
N ALA A 31 -13.27 7.76 2.25
CA ALA A 31 -14.63 7.72 1.75
C ALA A 31 -15.58 7.20 2.84
N CYS A 32 -16.51 8.06 3.26
CA CYS A 32 -17.62 7.70 4.16
C CYS A 32 -17.20 7.02 5.47
N GLY A 33 -16.09 7.47 6.09
CA GLY A 33 -15.66 7.00 7.41
C GLY A 33 -14.81 5.74 7.40
N LYS A 34 -14.34 5.29 6.22
CA LYS A 34 -13.31 4.28 6.09
C LYS A 34 -12.17 4.81 5.22
N GLN A 35 -10.95 4.55 5.67
CA GLN A 35 -9.76 4.80 4.87
C GLN A 35 -9.49 3.63 3.94
N SER A 36 -9.13 3.92 2.70
CA SER A 36 -8.57 2.96 1.75
C SER A 36 -7.31 3.52 1.13
N CYS A 37 -6.50 2.64 0.56
CA CYS A 37 -5.31 3.00 -0.18
C CYS A 37 -5.48 2.57 -1.64
N TRP A 38 -5.09 3.44 -2.56
CA TRP A 38 -5.03 3.14 -3.98
C TRP A 38 -3.57 3.03 -4.45
N ILE A 39 -3.29 2.01 -5.25
CA ILE A 39 -1.98 1.74 -5.85
C ILE A 39 -1.96 2.38 -7.23
N GLU A 40 -1.10 3.38 -7.41
CA GLU A 40 -0.81 4.02 -8.69
C GLU A 40 0.49 3.46 -9.28
N PRO A 41 0.47 2.75 -10.42
CA PRO A 41 1.69 2.41 -11.15
C PRO A 41 2.27 3.66 -11.84
N LEU A 42 3.55 3.95 -11.62
CA LEU A 42 4.22 5.16 -12.13
C LEU A 42 5.04 4.90 -13.41
N GLY A 43 4.44 4.34 -14.46
CA GLY A 43 5.08 4.19 -15.79
C GLY A 43 4.54 3.01 -16.61
N GLU A 44 5.06 2.80 -17.84
CA GLU A 44 4.75 1.63 -18.69
C GLU A 44 5.43 0.33 -18.21
N CYS A 45 5.68 0.20 -16.92
CA CYS A 45 6.38 -0.96 -16.36
C CYS A 45 5.40 -2.12 -16.13
N GLY A 46 4.81 -2.62 -17.21
CA GLY A 46 4.24 -3.95 -17.29
C GLY A 46 5.35 -5.00 -17.33
N CYS A 47 6.25 -4.98 -16.36
CA CYS A 47 7.22 -6.07 -16.19
C CYS A 47 6.59 -7.14 -15.31
N ASP A 48 6.59 -8.38 -15.82
CA ASP A 48 6.19 -9.58 -15.08
C ASP A 48 6.88 -9.59 -13.70
N GLY A 49 6.10 -9.76 -12.63
CA GLY A 49 6.60 -9.92 -11.24
C GLY A 49 6.60 -8.67 -10.34
N GLN A 50 6.54 -7.44 -10.87
CA GLN A 50 6.62 -6.24 -10.02
C GLN A 50 5.43 -6.06 -9.06
N TYR A 51 4.24 -6.53 -9.44
CA TYR A 51 3.08 -6.50 -8.55
C TYR A 51 3.23 -7.50 -7.39
N GLU A 52 3.82 -8.68 -7.62
CA GLU A 52 4.05 -9.65 -6.55
C GLU A 52 5.06 -9.11 -5.52
N GLU A 53 6.14 -8.50 -6.00
CA GLU A 53 7.13 -7.82 -5.16
C GLU A 53 6.52 -6.63 -4.41
N LEU A 54 5.63 -5.86 -5.07
CA LEU A 54 4.87 -4.79 -4.43
C LEU A 54 4.02 -5.33 -3.29
N TYR A 55 3.21 -6.37 -3.50
CA TYR A 55 2.34 -6.91 -2.45
C TYR A 55 3.17 -7.43 -1.27
N ALA A 56 4.27 -8.15 -1.53
CA ALA A 56 5.18 -8.59 -0.48
C ALA A 56 5.79 -7.42 0.31
N ALA A 57 6.18 -6.35 -0.39
CA ALA A 57 6.72 -5.14 0.25
C ALA A 57 5.67 -4.41 1.11
N LEU A 58 4.42 -4.31 0.64
CA LEU A 58 3.32 -3.70 1.38
C LEU A 58 3.00 -4.50 2.65
N GLU A 59 2.89 -5.82 2.55
CA GLU A 59 2.68 -6.71 3.70
C GLU A 59 3.83 -6.60 4.72
N GLU A 60 5.09 -6.53 4.25
CA GLU A 60 6.24 -6.35 5.12
C GLU A 60 6.19 -5.00 5.87
N PHE A 61 5.93 -3.92 5.15
CA PHE A 61 5.94 -2.56 5.70
C PHE A 61 4.81 -2.39 6.72
N PHE A 62 3.57 -2.70 6.33
CA PHE A 62 2.40 -2.50 7.18
C PHE A 62 2.28 -3.56 8.28
N GLY A 63 2.78 -4.77 8.06
CA GLY A 63 2.87 -5.80 9.10
C GLY A 63 3.79 -5.38 10.26
N LYS A 64 4.91 -4.69 9.98
CA LYS A 64 5.76 -4.09 11.04
C LYS A 64 5.02 -3.04 11.89
N LEU A 65 4.00 -2.40 11.30
CA LEU A 65 3.13 -1.44 11.96
C LEU A 65 1.88 -2.09 12.60
N ARG A 66 1.77 -3.42 12.56
CA ARG A 66 0.64 -4.22 13.06
C ARG A 66 -0.69 -3.98 12.33
N TYR A 67 -0.61 -3.78 11.02
CA TYR A 67 -1.77 -3.79 10.15
C TYR A 67 -1.84 -5.08 9.33
N LYS A 68 -3.07 -5.47 9.00
CA LYS A 68 -3.40 -6.46 7.98
C LYS A 68 -3.98 -5.77 6.75
N LEU A 69 -3.63 -6.28 5.57
CA LEU A 69 -4.11 -5.77 4.29
C LEU A 69 -5.24 -6.65 3.75
N GLU A 70 -6.26 -6.00 3.22
CA GLU A 70 -7.30 -6.62 2.41
C GLU A 70 -7.33 -5.92 1.05
N TYR A 71 -7.23 -6.68 -0.04
CA TYR A 71 -7.18 -6.13 -1.39
C TYR A 71 -8.55 -6.20 -2.08
N SER A 72 -8.83 -5.26 -2.98
CA SER A 72 -9.93 -5.38 -3.95
C SER A 72 -9.66 -6.50 -4.95
N ASP A 73 -10.71 -6.94 -5.68
CA ASP A 73 -10.60 -8.00 -6.69
C ASP A 73 -9.57 -7.67 -7.80
N ASP A 74 -9.47 -6.39 -8.18
CA ASP A 74 -8.48 -5.89 -9.15
C ASP A 74 -7.09 -5.67 -8.54
N LYS A 75 -6.95 -5.83 -7.22
CA LYS A 75 -5.75 -5.60 -6.41
C LYS A 75 -5.09 -4.23 -6.62
N LEU A 76 -5.87 -3.23 -7.02
CA LEU A 76 -5.41 -1.84 -7.12
C LEU A 76 -5.82 -1.00 -5.92
N ASN A 77 -6.72 -1.51 -5.08
CA ASN A 77 -7.09 -0.88 -3.82
C ASN A 77 -6.83 -1.86 -2.67
N PHE A 78 -6.56 -1.31 -1.49
CA PHE A 78 -6.52 -2.10 -0.27
C PHE A 78 -7.00 -1.32 0.95
N TRP A 79 -7.43 -2.06 1.96
CA TRP A 79 -7.84 -1.57 3.27
C TRP A 79 -6.90 -2.10 4.33
N LEU A 80 -6.70 -1.30 5.38
CA LEU A 80 -5.89 -1.65 6.53
C LEU A 80 -6.81 -1.90 7.71
N SER A 81 -6.56 -2.98 8.45
CA SER A 81 -7.20 -3.27 9.73
C SER A 81 -6.14 -3.55 10.77
N GLY A 82 -6.35 -3.09 12.01
CA GLY A 82 -5.42 -3.37 13.09
C GLY A 82 -5.44 -4.85 13.48
N GLU A 83 -4.26 -5.40 13.76
CA GLU A 83 -4.11 -6.71 14.41
C GLU A 83 -4.17 -6.63 15.96
#